data_AF-A0A8T6QGV6-F1
#
_entry.id   AF-A0A8T6QGV6-F1
#
_cell.length_a   1.000
_cell.length_b   1.000
_cell.length_c   1.000
_cell.angle_alpha   90.00
_cell.angle_beta   90.00
_cell.angle_gamma   90.00
#
_symmetry.space_group_name_H-M   'P 1'
#
loop_
_entity.id
_entity.type
_entity.pdbx_description
1 polymer ?
#
loop_
_entity_poly.entity_id
_entity_poly.type
_entity_poly.pdbx_seq_one_letter_code
_entity_poly.pdbx_strand_id
1 'polypeptide(L)'
;FVDKNLRFHGLMQAFSRTNRIYDATKTFGNIVTFRDLERSTIDAITLFGDKNTKNVVLEKSYTEYMEGFTDAATGEAKRGFMTVVSELEQRFPDPASIESEKEKKDFVKLFGEYLRAENVLQNYDEFATLKALQKIDLSDPVAVEKFKAEHYVDDEKFAELQTIRLPAERKIQDYRSAYNDIRDWQRREKEAEKKEKSTTDWDDVVFEVDLLKSQEINLDYI
;
A
#
# COMPACT_ATOMS: atom_id res chain seq x y z
N PHE A 1 1.09 5.37 19.51
CA PHE A 1 1.54 6.70 19.99
C PHE A 1 2.33 6.56 21.27
N VAL A 2 3.49 7.21 21.35
CA VAL A 2 4.42 7.15 22.50
C VAL A 2 5.02 8.53 22.78
N ASP A 3 4.74 9.09 23.95
CA ASP A 3 5.44 10.25 24.51
C ASP A 3 6.14 9.86 25.83
N LYS A 4 7.09 8.92 25.72
CA LYS A 4 7.82 8.39 26.87
C LYS A 4 9.23 7.96 26.48
N ASN A 5 10.19 8.16 27.37
CA ASN A 5 11.57 7.69 27.20
C ASN A 5 11.66 6.17 27.44
N LEU A 6 11.22 5.37 26.47
CA LEU A 6 11.33 3.91 26.52
C LEU A 6 12.76 3.45 26.21
N ARG A 7 13.22 2.38 26.87
CA ARG A 7 14.57 1.81 26.65
C ARG A 7 14.57 0.29 26.73
N PHE A 8 15.47 -0.34 25.96
CA PHE A 8 15.77 -1.78 25.99
C PHE A 8 14.51 -2.67 25.99
N HIS A 9 14.42 -3.63 26.91
CA HIS A 9 13.31 -4.57 27.00
C HIS A 9 11.94 -3.89 27.18
N GLY A 10 11.88 -2.77 27.91
CA GLY A 10 10.64 -2.02 28.11
C GLY A 10 10.14 -1.37 26.82
N LEU A 11 11.06 -0.96 25.94
CA LEU A 11 10.74 -0.49 24.59
C LEU A 11 10.17 -1.64 23.75
N MET A 12 10.85 -2.79 23.72
CA MET A 12 10.39 -3.97 22.97
C MET A 12 9.02 -4.47 23.44
N GLN A 13 8.78 -4.51 24.75
CA GLN A 13 7.48 -4.90 25.33
C GLN A 13 6.36 -3.91 25.00
N ALA A 14 6.67 -2.62 24.93
CA ALA A 14 5.70 -1.61 24.53
C ALA A 14 5.37 -1.72 23.04
N PHE A 15 6.39 -1.86 22.18
CA PHE A 15 6.19 -1.96 20.74
C PHE A 15 5.49 -3.27 20.35
N SER A 16 5.76 -4.38 21.05
CA SER A 16 5.08 -5.68 20.80
C SER A 16 3.59 -5.68 21.14
N ARG A 17 3.03 -4.60 21.70
CA ARG A 17 1.56 -4.48 21.83
C ARG A 17 0.87 -4.31 20.48
N THR A 18 1.57 -3.84 19.45
CA THR A 18 0.98 -3.56 18.13
C THR A 18 1.22 -4.67 17.10
N ASN A 19 2.18 -5.57 17.31
CA ASN A 19 2.64 -6.55 16.30
C ASN A 19 1.87 -7.88 16.25
N ARG A 20 0.72 -8.00 16.94
CA ARG A 20 -0.13 -9.19 16.86
C ARG A 20 -0.77 -9.30 15.47
N ILE A 21 -0.61 -10.47 14.83
CA ILE A 21 -1.18 -10.79 13.51
C ILE A 21 -2.71 -10.72 13.52
N TYR A 22 -3.30 -10.28 12.42
CA TYR A 22 -4.76 -10.20 12.23
C TYR A 22 -5.17 -10.77 10.86
N ASP A 23 -5.16 -9.95 9.81
CA ASP A 23 -5.43 -10.32 8.42
C ASP A 23 -4.49 -9.55 7.47
N ALA A 24 -4.71 -9.67 6.15
CA ALA A 24 -3.86 -9.00 5.15
C ALA A 24 -3.94 -7.46 5.19
N THR A 25 -4.95 -6.87 5.83
CA THR A 25 -5.03 -5.41 6.00
C THR A 25 -4.00 -4.90 7.01
N LYS A 26 -3.61 -5.73 7.98
CA LYS A 26 -2.64 -5.38 9.02
C LYS A 26 -1.27 -5.96 8.72
N THR A 27 -0.46 -5.20 7.97
CA THR A 27 0.91 -5.58 7.56
C THR A 27 1.91 -5.48 8.71
N PHE A 28 1.88 -4.39 9.47
CA PHE A 28 2.78 -4.13 10.60
C PHE A 28 2.12 -3.25 11.66
N GLY A 29 2.83 -3.02 12.77
CA GLY A 29 2.34 -2.19 13.88
C GLY A 29 2.95 -0.79 13.83
N ASN A 30 2.12 0.24 13.61
CA ASN A 30 2.59 1.63 13.59
C ASN A 30 3.01 2.11 14.98
N ILE A 31 4.24 2.58 15.10
CA ILE A 31 4.80 3.16 16.32
C ILE A 31 5.12 4.64 16.07
N VAL A 32 4.17 5.51 16.40
CA VAL A 32 4.36 6.96 16.31
C VAL A 32 4.93 7.48 17.64
N THR A 33 6.11 8.10 17.59
CA THR A 33 6.84 8.60 18.76
C THR A 33 6.97 10.12 18.71
N PHE A 34 6.74 10.80 19.84
CA PHE A 34 6.89 12.26 19.96
C PHE A 34 8.24 12.69 20.56
N ARG A 35 9.12 11.71 20.78
CA ARG A 35 10.51 11.90 21.21
C ARG A 35 11.39 11.10 20.28
N ASP A 36 12.63 11.54 20.10
CA ASP A 36 13.62 10.75 19.37
C ASP A 36 13.93 9.46 20.15
N LEU A 37 13.35 8.36 19.67
CA LEU A 37 13.57 7.00 20.15
C LEU A 37 14.28 6.14 19.11
N GLU A 38 14.75 6.70 17.99
CA GLU A 38 15.34 5.91 16.90
C GLU A 38 16.58 5.18 17.39
N ARG A 39 17.53 5.91 17.98
CA ARG A 39 18.74 5.31 18.56
C ARG A 39 18.42 4.31 19.67
N SER A 40 17.47 4.63 20.53
CA SER A 40 17.03 3.72 21.60
C SER A 40 16.42 2.43 21.05
N THR A 41 15.75 2.50 19.90
CA THR A 41 15.17 1.36 19.20
C THR A 41 16.26 0.50 18.56
N ILE A 42 17.23 1.11 17.87
CA ILE A 42 18.38 0.41 17.29
C ILE A 42 19.18 -0.31 18.39
N ASP A 43 19.47 0.38 19.50
CA ASP A 43 20.21 -0.19 20.63
C ASP A 43 19.44 -1.37 21.27
N ALA A 44 18.12 -1.24 21.41
CA ALA A 44 17.28 -2.32 21.93
C ALA A 44 17.26 -3.54 21.01
N ILE A 45 17.08 -3.37 19.71
CA ILE A 45 17.07 -4.47 18.73
C ILE A 45 18.44 -5.16 18.68
N THR A 46 19.52 -4.36 18.66
CA THR A 46 20.89 -4.88 18.62
C THR A 46 21.23 -5.70 19.87
N LEU A 47 20.68 -5.34 21.03
CA LEU A 47 20.90 -6.09 22.28
C LEU A 47 20.29 -7.50 22.24
N PHE A 48 19.17 -7.69 21.55
CA PHE A 48 18.45 -8.97 21.49
C PHE A 48 18.68 -9.74 20.19
N GLY A 49 19.55 -9.26 19.31
CA GLY A 49 19.84 -9.86 18.01
C GLY A 49 21.26 -9.56 17.53
N ASP A 50 21.41 -9.41 16.22
CA ASP A 50 22.65 -9.03 15.54
C ASP A 50 22.48 -7.74 14.71
N LYS A 51 23.54 -7.31 14.02
CA LYS A 51 23.50 -6.10 13.18
C LYS A 51 22.53 -6.19 11.99
N ASN A 52 22.17 -7.40 11.56
CA ASN A 52 21.23 -7.64 10.46
C ASN A 52 19.77 -7.68 10.93
N THR A 53 19.54 -7.89 12.23
CA THR A 53 18.22 -8.02 12.84
C THR A 53 17.38 -6.75 12.63
N LYS A 54 18.00 -5.57 12.62
CA LYS A 54 17.27 -4.32 12.34
C LYS A 54 16.63 -4.28 10.94
N ASN A 55 17.26 -4.90 9.95
CA ASN A 55 16.78 -4.89 8.56
C ASN A 55 15.58 -5.83 8.37
N VAL A 56 15.36 -6.73 9.33
CA VAL A 56 14.25 -7.70 9.35
C VAL A 56 13.12 -7.21 10.27
N VAL A 57 13.46 -6.50 11.35
CA VAL A 57 12.49 -6.04 12.35
C VAL A 57 11.89 -4.68 12.02
N LEU A 58 12.66 -3.78 11.40
CA LEU A 58 12.18 -2.46 11.00
C LEU A 58 11.71 -2.49 9.54
N GLU A 59 10.60 -1.81 9.32
CA GLU A 59 10.01 -1.67 8.00
C GLU A 59 10.85 -0.77 7.10
N LYS A 60 10.71 -0.95 5.78
CA LYS A 60 11.44 -0.12 4.80
C LYS A 60 10.96 1.32 4.79
N SER A 61 11.79 2.20 4.24
CA SER A 61 11.46 3.61 4.08
C SER A 61 10.33 3.83 3.06
N TYR A 62 9.68 4.99 3.15
CA TYR A 62 8.68 5.43 2.18
C TYR A 62 9.22 5.38 0.74
N THR A 63 10.44 5.91 0.52
CA THR A 63 11.07 5.95 -0.80
C THR A 63 11.29 4.55 -1.38
N GLU A 64 11.72 3.58 -0.56
CA GLU A 64 11.88 2.19 -1.00
C GLU A 64 10.54 1.59 -1.46
N TYR A 65 9.42 1.87 -0.79
CA TYR A 65 8.11 1.41 -1.23
C TYR A 65 7.60 2.14 -2.48
N MET A 66 7.98 3.40 -2.68
CA MET A 66 7.60 4.18 -3.86
C MET A 66 8.38 3.79 -5.12
N GLU A 67 9.70 3.58 -5.01
CA GLU A 67 10.62 3.33 -6.13
C GLU A 67 10.92 1.83 -6.34
N GLY A 68 10.85 1.03 -5.28
CA GLY A 68 11.15 -0.40 -5.28
C GLY A 68 12.45 -0.70 -4.53
N PHE A 69 12.56 -1.94 -4.05
CA PHE A 69 13.73 -2.40 -3.31
C PHE A 69 13.94 -3.90 -3.46
N THR A 70 15.16 -4.36 -3.20
CA THR A 70 15.46 -5.79 -3.07
C THR A 70 15.51 -6.15 -1.60
N ASP A 71 14.69 -7.12 -1.19
CA ASP A 71 14.68 -7.60 0.18
C ASP A 71 16.00 -8.33 0.48
N ALA A 72 16.75 -7.86 1.48
CA ALA A 72 18.03 -8.44 1.84
C ALA A 72 17.92 -9.83 2.48
N ALA A 73 16.76 -10.17 3.06
CA ALA A 73 16.51 -11.45 3.70
C ALA A 73 16.03 -12.51 2.71
N THR A 74 15.13 -12.15 1.78
CA THR A 74 14.59 -13.11 0.80
C THR A 74 15.32 -13.09 -0.54
N GLY A 75 16.03 -12.00 -0.85
CA GLY A 75 16.64 -11.76 -2.16
C GLY A 75 15.61 -11.36 -3.24
N GLU A 76 14.35 -11.17 -2.87
CA GLU A 76 13.26 -10.88 -3.80
C GLU A 76 13.22 -9.39 -4.15
N ALA A 77 13.12 -9.09 -5.45
CA ALA A 77 12.96 -7.73 -5.94
C ALA A 77 11.48 -7.32 -5.85
N LYS A 78 11.17 -6.37 -4.98
CA LYS A 78 9.84 -5.76 -4.89
C LYS A 78 9.78 -4.51 -5.76
N ARG A 79 8.79 -4.47 -6.64
CA ARG A 79 8.52 -3.32 -7.51
C ARG A 79 8.00 -2.15 -6.67
N GLY A 80 8.43 -0.94 -7.02
CA GLY A 80 7.90 0.29 -6.42
C GLY A 80 6.47 0.57 -6.83
N PHE A 81 5.74 1.25 -5.96
CA PHE A 81 4.37 1.67 -6.23
C PHE A 81 4.24 2.50 -7.52
N MET A 82 5.18 3.41 -7.79
CA MET A 82 5.15 4.23 -9.01
C MET A 82 5.32 3.40 -10.28
N THR A 83 6.15 2.36 -10.22
CA THR A 83 6.34 1.41 -11.32
C THR A 83 5.06 0.63 -11.59
N VAL A 84 4.39 0.15 -10.53
CA VAL A 84 3.10 -0.57 -10.65
C VAL A 84 2.01 0.34 -11.22
N VAL A 85 1.93 1.59 -10.75
CA VAL A 85 0.99 2.60 -11.27
C VAL A 85 1.23 2.87 -12.77
N SER A 86 2.49 3.11 -13.15
CA SER A 86 2.84 3.36 -14.56
C SER A 86 2.52 2.16 -15.44
N GLU A 87 2.78 0.95 -14.97
CA GLU A 87 2.46 -0.27 -15.72
C GLU A 87 0.95 -0.49 -15.86
N LEU A 88 0.17 -0.21 -14.81
CA LEU A 88 -1.30 -0.27 -14.86
C LEU A 88 -1.85 0.68 -15.92
N GLU A 89 -1.37 1.93 -15.96
CA GLU A 89 -1.84 2.91 -16.93
C GLU A 89 -1.42 2.58 -18.38
N GLN A 90 -0.23 2.00 -18.58
CA GLN A 90 0.27 1.64 -19.91
C GLN A 90 -0.35 0.37 -20.47
N ARG A 91 -0.47 -0.68 -19.65
CA ARG A 91 -0.96 -2.00 -20.09
C ARG A 91 -2.48 -2.10 -20.05
N PHE A 92 -3.12 -1.42 -19.10
CA PHE A 92 -4.56 -1.47 -18.88
C PHE A 92 -5.12 -0.05 -18.79
N PRO A 93 -5.02 0.77 -19.86
CA PRO A 93 -5.50 2.15 -19.83
C PRO A 93 -7.02 2.24 -19.59
N ASP A 94 -7.75 1.25 -20.11
CA ASP A 94 -9.18 1.04 -19.89
C ASP A 94 -9.43 -0.33 -19.24
N PRO A 95 -9.86 -0.38 -17.96
CA PRO A 95 -10.16 -1.64 -17.29
C PRO A 95 -11.41 -2.36 -17.81
N ALA A 96 -12.30 -1.67 -18.52
CA ALA A 96 -13.52 -2.27 -19.07
C ALA A 96 -13.24 -3.12 -20.32
N SER A 97 -12.10 -2.89 -21.00
CA SER A 97 -11.75 -3.60 -22.24
C SER A 97 -10.95 -4.89 -22.02
N ILE A 98 -10.90 -5.42 -20.79
CA ILE A 98 -10.12 -6.62 -20.45
C ILE A 98 -10.95 -7.88 -20.76
N GLU A 99 -10.76 -8.43 -21.97
CA GLU A 99 -11.57 -9.56 -22.44
C GLU A 99 -10.86 -10.91 -22.30
N SER A 100 -9.60 -11.01 -22.72
CA SER A 100 -8.91 -12.30 -22.80
C SER A 100 -8.56 -12.83 -21.41
N GLU A 101 -8.55 -14.16 -21.27
CA GLU A 101 -8.26 -14.82 -20.00
C GLU A 101 -6.84 -14.50 -19.50
N LYS A 102 -5.88 -14.42 -20.42
CA LYS A 102 -4.50 -14.02 -20.12
C LYS A 102 -4.41 -12.58 -19.61
N GLU A 103 -5.10 -11.64 -20.26
CA GLU A 103 -5.12 -10.24 -19.81
C GLU A 103 -5.80 -10.10 -18.45
N LYS A 104 -6.89 -10.83 -18.20
CA LYS A 104 -7.54 -10.86 -16.88
C LYS A 104 -6.58 -11.36 -15.81
N LYS A 105 -5.83 -12.43 -16.08
CA LYS A 105 -4.83 -12.97 -15.15
C LYS A 105 -3.71 -11.96 -14.87
N ASP A 106 -3.15 -11.37 -15.92
CA ASP A 106 -2.07 -10.37 -15.81
C ASP A 106 -2.55 -9.14 -15.05
N PHE A 107 -3.78 -8.68 -15.31
CA PHE A 107 -4.39 -7.56 -14.60
C PHE A 107 -4.60 -7.87 -13.12
N VAL A 108 -5.15 -9.04 -12.78
CA VAL A 108 -5.37 -9.43 -11.37
C VAL A 108 -4.05 -9.47 -10.61
N LYS A 109 -2.98 -10.02 -11.20
CA LYS A 109 -1.65 -10.03 -10.56
C LYS A 109 -1.14 -8.61 -10.32
N LEU A 110 -1.19 -7.76 -11.34
CA LEU A 110 -0.69 -6.39 -11.26
C LEU A 110 -1.51 -5.52 -10.29
N PHE A 111 -2.83 -5.64 -10.31
CA PHE A 111 -3.70 -4.88 -9.42
C PHE A 111 -3.65 -5.40 -7.98
N GLY A 112 -3.43 -6.70 -7.76
CA GLY A 112 -3.17 -7.25 -6.42
C GLY A 112 -1.87 -6.71 -5.80
N GLU A 113 -0.83 -6.48 -6.62
CA GLU A 113 0.38 -5.77 -6.18
C GLU A 113 0.09 -4.30 -5.84
N TYR A 114 -0.72 -3.62 -6.65
CA TYR A 114 -1.17 -2.25 -6.35
C TYR A 114 -1.89 -2.18 -5.00
N LEU A 115 -2.85 -3.08 -4.74
CA LEU A 115 -3.62 -3.09 -3.49
C LEU A 115 -2.72 -3.31 -2.27
N ARG A 116 -1.77 -4.24 -2.35
CA ARG A 116 -0.80 -4.50 -1.27
C ARG A 116 0.11 -3.30 -1.02
N ALA A 117 0.64 -2.69 -2.09
CA ALA A 117 1.48 -1.51 -1.99
C ALA A 117 0.71 -0.30 -1.44
N GLU A 118 -0.51 -0.05 -1.91
CA GLU A 118 -1.38 1.01 -1.40
C GLU A 118 -1.68 0.80 0.09
N ASN A 119 -1.99 -0.42 0.53
CA ASN A 119 -2.26 -0.72 1.94
C ASN A 119 -1.05 -0.46 2.85
N VAL A 120 0.16 -0.80 2.40
CA VAL A 120 1.38 -0.48 3.15
C VAL A 120 1.60 1.02 3.21
N LEU A 121 1.50 1.70 2.07
CA LEU A 121 1.76 3.14 1.93
C LEU A 121 0.77 4.00 2.73
N GLN A 122 -0.46 3.53 2.98
CA GLN A 122 -1.43 4.22 3.85
C GLN A 122 -0.92 4.47 5.28
N ASN A 123 0.12 3.76 5.73
CA ASN A 123 0.72 3.96 7.05
C ASN A 123 1.77 5.09 7.09
N TYR A 124 2.10 5.69 5.94
CA TYR A 124 3.12 6.74 5.82
C TYR A 124 2.47 8.12 5.69
N ASP A 125 2.99 9.09 6.45
CA ASP A 125 2.48 10.46 6.50
C ASP A 125 2.64 11.15 5.13
N GLU A 126 3.72 10.87 4.41
CA GLU A 126 4.00 11.41 3.07
C GLU A 126 2.94 10.95 2.06
N PHE A 127 2.52 9.69 2.13
CA PHE A 127 1.48 9.16 1.24
C PHE A 127 0.09 9.71 1.59
N ALA A 128 -0.23 9.84 2.88
CA ALA A 128 -1.47 10.47 3.32
C ALA A 128 -1.56 11.92 2.84
N THR A 129 -0.45 12.65 2.91
CA THR A 129 -0.31 14.03 2.40
C THR A 129 -0.49 14.07 0.89
N LEU A 130 0.13 13.14 0.15
CA LEU A 130 -0.02 13.05 -1.30
C LEU A 130 -1.47 12.75 -1.73
N LYS A 131 -2.17 11.86 -1.02
CA LYS A 131 -3.60 11.58 -1.25
C LYS A 131 -4.47 12.79 -0.95
N ALA A 132 -4.20 13.52 0.13
CA ALA A 132 -4.92 14.73 0.48
C ALA A 132 -4.71 15.84 -0.58
N LEU A 133 -3.51 15.93 -1.17
CA LEU A 133 -3.21 16.86 -2.26
C LEU A 133 -4.12 16.63 -3.49
N GLN A 134 -4.55 15.39 -3.78
CA GLN A 134 -5.45 15.13 -4.90
C GLN A 134 -6.87 15.72 -4.70
N LYS A 135 -7.24 16.05 -3.46
CA LYS A 135 -8.59 16.52 -3.10
C LYS A 135 -8.67 18.04 -2.97
N ILE A 136 -7.53 18.73 -2.88
CA ILE A 136 -7.52 20.18 -2.74
C ILE A 136 -7.71 20.87 -4.09
N ASP A 137 -8.41 21.99 -4.07
CA ASP A 137 -8.46 22.89 -5.22
C ASP A 137 -7.17 23.72 -5.26
N LEU A 138 -6.28 23.40 -6.20
CA LEU A 138 -5.01 24.11 -6.39
C LEU A 138 -5.19 25.55 -6.85
N SER A 139 -6.39 25.94 -7.30
CA SER A 139 -6.69 27.32 -7.69
C SER A 139 -7.05 28.22 -6.52
N ASP A 140 -7.35 27.66 -5.33
CA ASP A 140 -7.67 28.42 -4.12
C ASP A 140 -6.43 28.53 -3.20
N PRO A 141 -5.82 29.73 -3.08
CA PRO A 141 -4.67 29.94 -2.21
C PRO A 141 -4.98 29.68 -0.73
N VAL A 142 -6.23 29.89 -0.28
CA VAL A 142 -6.61 29.67 1.12
C VAL A 142 -6.60 28.17 1.44
N ALA A 143 -7.11 27.34 0.52
CA ALA A 143 -7.08 25.90 0.64
C ALA A 143 -5.63 25.36 0.63
N VAL A 144 -4.77 25.90 -0.23
CA VAL A 144 -3.36 25.51 -0.32
C VAL A 144 -2.60 25.86 0.98
N GLU A 145 -2.77 27.07 1.51
CA GLU A 145 -2.10 27.47 2.76
C GLU A 145 -2.60 26.66 3.97
N LYS A 146 -3.91 26.37 4.02
CA LYS A 146 -4.47 25.47 5.03
C LYS A 146 -3.87 24.06 4.93
N PHE A 147 -3.75 23.52 3.73
CA PHE A 147 -3.15 22.22 3.48
C PHE A 147 -1.68 22.16 3.95
N LYS A 148 -0.87 23.18 3.58
CA LYS A 148 0.53 23.28 4.01
C LYS A 148 0.65 23.33 5.54
N ALA A 149 -0.23 24.07 6.21
CA ALA A 149 -0.24 24.17 7.67
C ALA A 149 -0.65 22.86 8.36
N GLU A 150 -1.65 22.14 7.84
CA GLU A 150 -2.11 20.86 8.42
C GLU A 150 -1.10 19.74 8.23
N HIS A 151 -0.40 19.70 7.09
CA HIS A 151 0.56 18.66 6.74
C HIS A 151 2.02 19.04 7.02
N TYR A 152 2.27 20.25 7.54
CA TYR A 152 3.61 20.77 7.81
C TYR A 152 4.55 20.74 6.58
N VAL A 153 4.02 21.12 5.42
CA VAL A 153 4.71 21.08 4.12
C VAL A 153 5.17 22.48 3.72
N ASP A 154 6.45 22.64 3.40
CA ASP A 154 7.00 23.87 2.84
C ASP A 154 6.81 23.97 1.32
N ASP A 155 7.15 25.13 0.73
CA ASP A 155 6.94 25.37 -0.70
C ASP A 155 7.76 24.43 -1.60
N GLU A 156 8.97 24.05 -1.17
CA GLU A 156 9.84 23.13 -1.92
C GLU A 156 9.22 21.72 -1.94
N LYS A 157 8.82 21.22 -0.78
CA LYS A 157 8.19 19.90 -0.65
C LYS A 157 6.81 19.86 -1.30
N PHE A 158 6.07 20.95 -1.24
CA PHE A 158 4.81 21.08 -1.96
C PHE A 158 5.01 20.97 -3.48
N ALA A 159 6.04 21.63 -4.03
CA ALA A 159 6.38 21.53 -5.44
C ALA A 159 6.79 20.09 -5.82
N GLU A 160 7.57 19.41 -4.98
CA GLU A 160 7.90 17.98 -5.19
C GLU A 160 6.64 17.11 -5.23
N LEU A 161 5.73 17.27 -4.28
CA LEU A 161 4.49 16.49 -4.23
C LEU A 161 3.61 16.70 -5.47
N GLN A 162 3.61 17.91 -6.05
CA GLN A 162 2.91 18.20 -7.30
C GLN A 162 3.49 17.47 -8.52
N THR A 163 4.77 17.08 -8.48
CA THR A 163 5.38 16.30 -9.58
C THR A 163 4.92 14.84 -9.58
N ILE A 164 4.51 14.32 -8.42
CA ILE A 164 4.10 12.93 -8.27
C ILE A 164 2.66 12.77 -8.75
N ARG A 165 2.49 12.14 -9.92
CA ARG A 165 1.18 11.90 -10.51
C ARG A 165 0.60 10.57 -10.05
N LEU A 166 -0.41 10.63 -9.21
CA LEU A 166 -1.24 9.49 -8.86
C LEU A 166 -2.42 9.35 -9.84
N PRO A 167 -2.94 8.13 -10.09
CA PRO A 167 -4.15 7.95 -10.88
C PRO A 167 -5.34 8.63 -10.22
N ALA A 168 -6.32 9.03 -11.03
CA ALA A 168 -7.57 9.60 -10.53
C ALA A 168 -8.32 8.59 -9.68
N GLU A 169 -8.97 9.03 -8.59
CA GLU A 169 -9.77 8.15 -7.73
C GLU A 169 -10.83 7.37 -8.53
N ARG A 170 -11.44 8.01 -9.54
CA ARG A 170 -12.41 7.34 -10.42
C ARG A 170 -11.80 6.16 -11.17
N LYS A 171 -10.59 6.34 -11.71
CA LYS A 171 -9.88 5.29 -12.45
C LYS A 171 -9.50 4.13 -11.52
N ILE A 172 -9.11 4.41 -10.28
CA ILE A 172 -8.90 3.37 -9.26
C ILE A 172 -10.20 2.61 -8.96
N GLN A 173 -11.34 3.28 -8.89
CA GLN A 173 -12.64 2.61 -8.73
C GLN A 173 -12.99 1.73 -9.92
N ASP A 174 -12.73 2.18 -11.14
CA ASP A 174 -12.97 1.39 -12.35
C ASP A 174 -12.08 0.12 -12.36
N TYR A 175 -10.80 0.23 -11.95
CA TYR A 175 -9.93 -0.93 -11.75
C TYR A 175 -10.47 -1.89 -10.68
N ARG A 176 -10.96 -1.37 -9.55
CA ARG A 176 -11.56 -2.20 -8.48
C ARG A 176 -12.80 -2.94 -8.97
N SER A 177 -13.66 -2.27 -9.75
CA SER A 177 -14.83 -2.90 -10.36
C SER A 177 -14.42 -4.06 -11.26
N ALA A 178 -13.51 -3.81 -12.21
CA ALA A 178 -13.02 -4.85 -13.12
C ALA A 178 -12.38 -6.03 -12.36
N TYR A 179 -11.64 -5.75 -11.29
CA TYR A 179 -11.04 -6.79 -10.45
C TYR A 179 -12.10 -7.67 -9.76
N ASN A 180 -13.16 -7.04 -9.22
CA ASN A 180 -14.29 -7.76 -8.63
C ASN A 180 -15.07 -8.57 -9.67
N ASP A 181 -15.29 -8.01 -10.86
CA ASP A 181 -15.97 -8.69 -11.97
C ASP A 181 -15.20 -9.93 -12.42
N ILE A 182 -13.87 -9.83 -12.55
CA ILE A 182 -13.00 -10.97 -12.90
C ILE A 182 -13.04 -12.04 -11.81
N ARG A 183 -13.02 -11.64 -10.52
CA ARG A 183 -13.10 -12.57 -9.39
C ARG A 183 -14.42 -13.35 -9.38
N ASP A 184 -15.54 -12.65 -9.56
CA ASP A 184 -16.86 -13.28 -9.58
C ASP A 184 -17.05 -14.17 -10.81
N TRP A 185 -16.56 -13.74 -11.97
CA TRP A 185 -16.51 -14.56 -13.18
C TRP A 185 -15.72 -15.85 -12.95
N GLN A 186 -14.51 -15.77 -12.38
CA GLN A 186 -13.68 -16.93 -12.04
C GLN A 186 -14.36 -17.89 -11.06
N ARG A 187 -15.04 -17.36 -10.03
CA ARG A 187 -15.80 -18.19 -9.09
C ARG A 187 -16.90 -18.99 -9.80
N ARG A 188 -17.68 -18.33 -10.66
CA ARG A 188 -18.75 -18.98 -11.44
C ARG A 188 -18.24 -20.03 -12.42
N GLU A 189 -17.11 -19.77 -13.10
CA GLU A 189 -16.51 -20.75 -14.02
C GLU A 189 -15.97 -21.99 -13.28
N LYS A 190 -15.41 -21.82 -12.07
CA LYS A 190 -15.02 -22.95 -11.20
C LYS A 190 -16.23 -23.76 -10.73
N GLU A 191 -17.33 -23.11 -10.34
CA GLU A 191 -18.59 -23.76 -9.93
C GLU A 191 -19.28 -24.50 -11.09
N ALA A 192 -19.16 -24.01 -12.32
CA ALA A 192 -19.77 -24.59 -13.51
C ALA A 192 -19.03 -25.83 -14.07
N GLU A 193 -17.99 -26.33 -13.39
CA GLU A 193 -17.13 -27.45 -13.82
C GLU A 193 -16.57 -27.33 -15.27
N LYS A 194 -16.54 -26.13 -15.85
CA LYS A 194 -15.99 -25.87 -17.19
C LYS A 194 -14.45 -25.83 -17.22
N LYS A 195 -13.79 -26.57 -16.34
CA LYS A 195 -12.31 -26.68 -16.28
C LYS A 195 -11.70 -27.18 -17.59
N GLU A 196 -12.46 -27.88 -18.43
CA GLU A 196 -11.97 -28.37 -19.73
C GLU A 196 -11.80 -27.27 -20.80
N LYS A 197 -12.20 -26.01 -20.54
CA LYS A 197 -12.12 -24.91 -21.55
C LYS A 197 -11.25 -23.72 -21.17
N SER A 198 -10.73 -23.61 -19.94
CA SER A 198 -9.82 -22.52 -19.59
C SER A 198 -8.47 -22.75 -20.27
N THR A 199 -8.06 -21.82 -21.11
CA THR A 199 -6.75 -21.83 -21.79
C THR A 199 -5.61 -21.36 -20.88
N THR A 200 -5.94 -20.75 -19.74
CA THR A 200 -4.99 -20.15 -18.81
C THR A 200 -5.10 -20.82 -17.45
N ASP A 201 -3.97 -21.16 -16.84
CA ASP A 201 -3.90 -21.65 -15.46
C ASP A 201 -4.14 -20.49 -14.47
N TRP A 202 -5.00 -20.68 -13.47
CA TRP A 202 -5.36 -19.69 -12.46
C TRP A 202 -4.94 -20.10 -11.04
N ASP A 203 -4.34 -21.28 -10.86
CA ASP A 203 -4.03 -21.81 -9.53
C ASP A 203 -2.90 -21.03 -8.82
N ASP A 204 -2.09 -20.28 -9.58
CA ASP A 204 -1.05 -19.39 -9.09
C ASP A 204 -1.54 -17.96 -8.76
N VAL A 205 -2.84 -17.68 -8.92
CA VAL A 205 -3.41 -16.35 -8.67
C VAL A 205 -4.15 -16.33 -7.34
N VAL A 206 -3.67 -15.50 -6.41
CA VAL A 206 -4.35 -15.23 -5.13
C VAL A 206 -5.04 -13.87 -5.21
N PHE A 207 -6.35 -13.85 -4.96
CA PHE A 207 -7.11 -12.61 -4.92
C PHE A 207 -7.01 -11.96 -3.52
N GLU A 208 -6.66 -10.67 -3.49
CA GLU A 208 -6.59 -9.85 -2.27
C GLU A 208 -7.96 -9.47 -1.70
N VAL A 209 -8.72 -10.44 -1.19
CA VAL A 209 -10.11 -10.25 -0.74
C VAL A 209 -10.22 -9.32 0.47
N ASP A 210 -9.33 -9.44 1.45
CA ASP A 210 -9.40 -8.66 2.69
C ASP A 210 -9.12 -7.17 2.42
N LEU A 211 -8.24 -6.87 1.47
CA LEU A 211 -7.92 -5.49 1.04
C LEU A 211 -9.08 -4.83 0.27
N LEU A 212 -9.98 -5.62 -0.32
CA LEU A 212 -11.19 -5.11 -0.97
C LEU A 212 -12.32 -4.83 0.03
N LYS A 213 -12.47 -5.68 1.05
CA LYS A 213 -13.53 -5.55 2.06
C LYS A 213 -13.38 -4.32 2.93
N SER A 214 -12.15 -3.88 3.21
CA SER A 214 -11.88 -2.71 4.05
C SER A 214 -12.41 -1.39 3.48
N GLN A 215 -12.88 -1.40 2.23
CA GLN A 215 -13.36 -0.22 1.50
C GLN A 215 -14.82 -0.36 1.05
N GLU A 216 -15.56 -1.35 1.58
CA GLU A 216 -17.00 -1.43 1.34
C GLU A 216 -17.69 -0.16 1.85
N ILE A 217 -18.29 0.58 0.91
CA ILE A 217 -19.10 1.75 1.19
C ILE A 217 -20.40 1.25 1.82
N ASN A 218 -20.63 1.58 3.09
CA ASN A 218 -21.91 1.29 3.75
C ASN A 218 -23.03 2.10 3.10
N LEU A 219 -24.26 1.57 3.15
CA LEU A 219 -25.50 2.24 2.70
C LEU A 219 -25.64 3.67 3.23
N ASP A 220 -25.08 3.99 4.41
CA ASP A 220 -25.13 5.33 5.00
C ASP A 220 -24.35 6.41 4.20
N TYR A 221 -23.44 6.01 3.31
CA TYR A 221 -22.67 6.93 2.46
C TYR A 221 -23.28 7.11 1.05
N ILE A 222 -24.19 6.23 0.61
CA ILE A 222 -24.84 6.24 -0.71
C ILE A 222 -26.11 7.09 -0.68
#